data_AF-A0A7V5ER15-F1
#
_entry.id   AF-A0A7V5ER15-F1
#
_cell.length_a   1.000
_cell.length_b   1.000
_cell.length_c   1.000
_cell.angle_alpha   90.00
_cell.angle_beta   90.00
_cell.angle_gamma   90.00
#
_symmetry.space_group_name_H-M   'P 1'
#
loop_
_entity.id
_entity.type
_entity.pdbx_description
1 polymer ?
#
loop_
_entity_poly.entity_id
_entity_poly.type
_entity_poly.pdbx_seq_one_letter_code
_entity_poly.pdbx_strand_id
1 'polypeptide(L)'
;MKQLFTAEIIERLVHEDGQTVLVLGRDDIITPLARDRARELGLELIGADGEDGRLPPWSAAAQATARPAHQATPASTPDGGDLEARVRQAVIRVLTQIAGQPPRGVGQTRSAWDQPARFPVDRRGPQPVCTTCGQPVQHKPDHLTQLDATHFAPKNIPRIRFRGKMDSVQGLMQLVAARARAWNLGELAHHLDTLAAYCREIVSAEYSDREVPPLVVAGLDEAALREATHHPQQALGIPHLTPGPGDHEILHWLNYLRAVVREAELDALDAFAPSPFHHPTRPDIIRALNRLSSAVYYLALLFQAGKLGWRIP
;
A
#
# COMPACT_ATOMS: atom_id res chain seq x y z
N MET A 1 33.42 23.69 12.59
CA MET A 1 33.71 22.39 11.94
C MET A 1 32.42 21.59 12.04
N LYS A 2 31.86 21.13 10.92
CA LYS A 2 30.56 20.46 10.88
C LYS A 2 30.66 19.06 11.49
N GLN A 3 30.02 18.83 12.64
CA GLN A 3 29.97 17.53 13.30
C GLN A 3 28.66 16.80 12.97
N LEU A 4 28.71 15.47 12.85
CA LEU A 4 27.54 14.62 12.66
C LEU A 4 27.31 13.78 13.92
N PHE A 5 26.14 13.92 14.52
CA PHE A 5 25.71 13.18 15.71
C PHE A 5 24.72 12.07 15.32
N THR A 6 25.18 10.83 15.46
CA THR A 6 24.39 9.59 15.27
C THR A 6 23.93 9.04 16.62
N ALA A 7 22.98 8.09 16.62
CA ALA A 7 22.45 7.51 17.86
C ALA A 7 23.54 6.82 18.70
N GLU A 8 24.49 6.15 18.06
CA GLU A 8 25.65 5.52 18.70
C GLU A 8 26.56 6.56 19.39
N ILE A 9 26.73 7.74 18.79
CA ILE A 9 27.48 8.84 19.41
C ILE A 9 26.75 9.35 20.65
N ILE A 10 25.42 9.48 20.60
CA ILE A 10 24.60 9.91 21.75
C ILE A 10 24.69 8.89 22.89
N GLU A 11 24.60 7.59 22.59
CA GLU A 11 24.76 6.53 23.59
C GLU A 11 26.12 6.60 24.28
N ARG A 12 27.18 6.81 23.50
CA ARG A 12 28.54 6.94 24.03
C ARG A 12 28.69 8.15 24.95
N LEU A 13 28.18 9.31 24.52
CA LEU A 13 28.25 10.54 25.31
C LEU A 13 27.55 10.42 26.67
N VAL A 14 26.42 9.69 26.74
CA VAL A 14 25.68 9.50 27.99
C VAL A 14 26.28 8.40 28.85
N HIS A 15 26.61 7.25 28.27
CA HIS A 15 27.02 6.07 29.04
C HIS A 15 28.51 6.05 29.41
N GLU A 16 29.38 6.55 28.53
CA GLU A 16 30.83 6.55 28.76
C GLU A 16 31.30 7.88 29.37
N ASP A 17 30.80 9.00 28.83
CA ASP A 17 31.24 10.33 29.25
C ASP A 17 30.33 10.98 30.31
N GLY A 18 29.21 10.33 30.66
CA GLY A 18 28.28 10.79 31.70
C GLY A 18 27.59 12.13 31.37
N GLN A 19 27.54 12.53 30.09
CA GLN A 19 26.99 13.81 29.69
C GLN A 19 25.47 13.83 29.84
N THR A 20 24.97 14.93 30.38
CA THR A 20 23.54 15.22 30.52
C THR A 20 23.06 16.34 29.58
N VAL A 21 23.99 17.07 28.97
CA VAL A 21 23.71 18.18 28.06
C VAL A 21 24.66 18.13 26.86
N LEU A 22 24.10 18.26 25.65
CA LEU A 22 24.86 18.38 24.40
C LEU A 22 24.51 19.70 23.70
N VAL A 23 25.52 20.55 23.50
CA VAL A 23 25.39 21.83 22.78
C VAL A 23 25.70 21.60 21.31
N LEU A 24 24.71 21.86 20.45
CA LEU A 24 24.84 21.73 19.00
C LEU A 24 25.21 23.09 18.39
N GLY A 25 26.32 23.13 17.66
CA GLY A 25 26.69 24.29 16.85
C GLY A 25 25.72 24.49 15.68
N ARG A 26 25.69 25.72 15.15
CA ARG A 26 24.75 26.14 14.08
C ARG A 26 24.82 25.27 12.81
N ASP A 27 25.98 24.68 12.53
CA ASP A 27 26.22 23.83 11.36
C ASP A 27 26.22 22.33 11.68
N ASP A 28 26.00 21.94 12.92
CA ASP A 28 26.04 20.54 13.34
C ASP A 28 24.77 19.80 12.91
N ILE A 29 24.95 18.57 12.44
CA ILE A 29 23.86 17.71 12.01
C ILE A 29 23.64 16.65 13.07
N ILE A 30 22.41 16.55 13.57
CA ILE A 30 21.98 15.43 14.38
C ILE A 30 20.89 14.65 13.63
N THR A 31 21.08 13.34 13.52
CA THR A 31 20.14 12.45 12.82
C THR A 31 18.81 12.33 13.60
N PRO A 32 17.68 12.02 12.94
CA PRO A 32 16.40 11.83 13.64
C PRO A 32 16.48 10.77 14.74
N LEU A 33 17.13 9.63 14.46
CA LEU A 33 17.32 8.55 15.44
C LEU A 33 18.16 8.99 16.64
N ALA A 34 19.16 9.87 16.44
CA ALA A 34 19.95 10.42 17.52
C ALA A 34 19.14 11.36 18.44
N ARG A 35 18.18 12.11 17.90
CA ARG A 35 17.29 12.96 18.71
C ARG A 35 16.35 12.14 19.57
N ASP A 36 15.78 11.08 19.01
CA ASP A 36 14.92 10.17 19.77
C ASP A 36 15.72 9.47 20.87
N ARG A 37 16.94 9.03 20.55
CA ARG A 37 17.85 8.41 21.54
C ARG A 37 18.27 9.36 22.66
N ALA A 38 18.52 10.64 22.35
CA ALA A 38 18.82 11.66 23.36
C ALA A 38 17.65 11.87 24.33
N ARG A 39 16.40 11.86 23.84
CA ARG A 39 15.20 11.95 24.70
C ARG A 39 15.05 10.74 25.61
N GLU A 40 15.27 9.54 25.08
CA GLU A 40 15.20 8.30 25.86
C GLU A 40 16.23 8.26 26.98
N LEU A 41 17.44 8.77 26.71
CA LEU A 41 18.55 8.77 27.65
C LEU A 41 18.59 10.01 28.56
N GLY A 42 17.63 10.93 28.41
CA GLY A 42 17.55 12.16 29.21
C GLY A 42 18.66 13.17 28.93
N LEU A 43 19.29 13.11 27.74
CA LEU A 43 20.29 14.07 27.30
C LEU A 43 19.61 15.33 26.72
N GLU A 44 19.85 16.48 27.36
CA GLU A 44 19.30 17.76 26.92
C GLU A 44 20.07 18.31 25.72
N LEU A 45 19.36 18.60 24.62
CA LEU A 45 19.95 19.15 23.40
C LEU A 45 19.75 20.67 23.36
N ILE A 46 20.84 21.42 23.41
CA ILE A 46 20.81 22.90 23.35
C ILE A 46 21.34 23.35 21.99
N GLY A 47 20.47 23.91 21.15
CA GLY A 47 20.88 24.55 19.89
C GLY A 47 21.48 25.93 20.13
N ALA A 48 22.42 26.35 19.27
CA ALA A 48 23.04 27.68 19.33
C ALA A 48 22.05 28.86 19.23
N ASP A 49 20.85 28.61 18.69
CA ASP A 49 19.77 29.57 18.58
C ASP A 49 18.60 29.01 19.41
N GLY A 50 18.30 29.62 20.56
CA GLY A 50 17.26 29.16 21.50
C GLY A 50 15.83 29.23 20.97
N GLU A 51 15.51 28.49 19.90
CA GLU A 51 14.17 28.31 19.36
C GLU A 51 13.70 26.87 19.54
N ASP A 52 12.62 26.73 20.32
CA ASP A 52 11.77 25.56 20.40
C ASP A 52 11.31 25.10 19.00
N GLY A 53 11.58 23.84 18.67
CA GLY A 53 10.59 22.96 18.05
C GLY A 53 9.99 23.34 16.69
N ARG A 54 10.65 24.15 15.84
CA ARG A 54 10.26 24.29 14.42
C ARG A 54 11.19 23.52 13.48
N LEU A 55 10.59 22.65 12.67
CA LEU A 55 11.26 21.97 11.56
C LEU A 55 11.94 23.01 10.64
N PRO A 56 13.20 22.79 10.21
CA PRO A 56 13.91 23.74 9.36
C PRO A 56 13.29 23.85 7.95
N PRO A 57 13.31 25.04 7.32
CA PRO A 57 12.54 25.36 6.11
C PRO A 57 13.29 24.96 4.83
N TRP A 58 13.74 23.71 4.71
CA TRP A 58 14.27 23.20 3.44
C TRP A 58 13.23 22.46 2.59
N SER A 59 11.95 22.78 2.77
CA SER A 59 10.97 22.78 1.67
C SER A 59 11.16 23.98 0.71
N ALA A 60 12.42 24.35 0.44
CA ALA A 60 12.80 25.53 -0.34
C ALA A 60 13.65 25.19 -1.58
N ALA A 61 13.57 23.95 -2.08
CA ALA A 61 14.00 23.62 -3.44
C ALA A 61 13.06 24.21 -4.53
N ALA A 62 12.09 25.05 -4.16
CA ALA A 62 11.15 25.69 -5.07
C ALA A 62 11.34 27.22 -5.23
N GLN A 63 12.32 27.88 -4.58
CA GLN A 63 12.35 29.36 -4.57
C GLN A 63 13.70 30.05 -4.83
N ALA A 64 14.76 29.37 -5.30
CA ALA A 64 16.01 30.07 -5.64
C ALA A 64 16.69 29.52 -6.90
N THR A 65 16.07 29.78 -8.06
CA THR A 65 16.80 29.90 -9.34
C THR A 65 16.47 31.23 -10.01
N ALA A 66 16.67 32.34 -9.27
CA ALA A 66 16.74 33.66 -9.87
C ALA A 66 18.19 33.91 -10.34
N ARG A 67 18.45 33.72 -11.64
CA ARG A 67 19.70 34.19 -12.28
C ARG A 67 19.65 35.73 -12.40
N PRO A 68 20.80 36.43 -12.30
CA PRO A 68 20.83 37.86 -12.50
C PRO A 68 20.53 38.22 -13.96
N ALA A 69 19.81 39.34 -14.13
CA ALA A 69 19.34 39.85 -15.41
C ALA A 69 20.51 40.25 -16.33
N HIS A 70 20.65 39.55 -17.46
CA HIS A 70 21.32 40.09 -18.63
C HIS A 70 20.31 40.89 -19.45
N GLN A 71 20.64 42.16 -19.73
CA GLN A 71 19.89 42.99 -20.67
C GLN A 71 19.91 42.34 -22.06
N ALA A 72 18.72 42.06 -22.60
CA ALA A 72 18.53 41.64 -23.98
C ALA A 72 17.47 42.53 -24.65
N THR A 73 17.83 43.00 -25.82
CA THR A 73 17.09 43.85 -26.77
C THR A 73 15.73 43.25 -27.13
N PRO A 74 14.66 44.05 -27.37
CA PRO A 74 13.32 43.52 -27.53
C PRO A 74 13.18 42.76 -28.87
N ALA A 75 12.99 41.45 -28.78
CA ALA A 75 12.52 40.62 -29.88
C ALA A 75 10.98 40.59 -29.85
N SER A 76 10.37 40.78 -31.02
CA SER A 76 8.92 40.76 -31.24
C SER A 76 8.24 39.53 -30.65
N THR A 77 7.17 39.75 -29.89
CA THR A 77 6.29 38.73 -29.33
C THR A 77 5.60 37.92 -30.44
N PRO A 78 5.74 36.59 -30.50
CA PRO A 78 4.82 35.75 -31.25
C PRO A 78 3.49 35.66 -30.50
N ASP A 79 2.40 35.66 -31.25
CA ASP A 79 1.01 35.65 -30.80
C ASP A 79 0.72 34.47 -29.84
N GLY A 80 0.60 34.77 -28.54
CA GLY A 80 0.45 33.78 -27.46
C GLY A 80 -0.88 33.02 -27.48
N GLY A 81 -1.86 33.46 -28.27
CA GLY A 81 -3.14 32.78 -28.44
C GLY A 81 -3.01 31.43 -29.15
N ASP A 82 -2.06 31.28 -30.07
CA ASP A 82 -1.89 30.05 -30.86
C ASP A 82 -1.20 28.94 -30.04
N LEU A 83 -0.26 29.29 -29.15
CA LEU A 83 0.47 28.29 -28.36
C LEU A 83 -0.43 27.64 -27.31
N GLU A 84 -1.24 28.42 -26.58
CA GLU A 84 -2.16 27.85 -25.59
C GLU A 84 -3.23 26.97 -26.27
N ALA A 85 -3.75 27.40 -27.42
CA ALA A 85 -4.69 26.63 -28.21
C ALA A 85 -4.06 25.31 -28.70
N ARG A 86 -2.81 25.34 -29.17
CA ARG A 86 -2.09 24.14 -29.63
C ARG A 86 -1.73 23.19 -28.50
N VAL A 87 -1.37 23.70 -27.32
CA VAL A 87 -1.12 22.89 -26.11
C VAL A 87 -2.42 22.24 -25.64
N ARG A 88 -3.53 22.98 -25.55
CA ARG A 88 -4.84 22.41 -25.23
C ARG A 88 -5.25 21.34 -26.24
N GLN A 89 -5.05 21.57 -27.54
CA GLN A 89 -5.40 20.60 -28.58
C GLN A 89 -4.49 19.36 -28.56
N ALA A 90 -3.24 19.50 -28.14
CA ALA A 90 -2.32 18.38 -27.94
C ALA A 90 -2.71 17.55 -26.70
N VAL A 91 -3.04 18.20 -25.58
CA VAL A 91 -3.51 17.54 -24.37
C VAL A 91 -4.84 16.83 -24.61
N ILE A 92 -5.79 17.47 -25.30
CA ILE A 92 -7.05 16.83 -25.70
C ILE A 92 -6.75 15.60 -26.57
N ARG A 93 -5.90 15.71 -27.60
CA ARG A 93 -5.54 14.56 -28.44
C ARG A 93 -4.95 13.39 -27.64
N VAL A 94 -4.03 13.67 -26.71
CA VAL A 94 -3.43 12.65 -25.83
C VAL A 94 -4.50 12.02 -24.92
N LEU A 95 -5.36 12.83 -24.31
CA LEU A 95 -6.45 12.33 -23.46
C LEU A 95 -7.49 11.52 -24.25
N THR A 96 -7.84 11.93 -25.47
CA THR A 96 -8.76 11.17 -26.34
C THR A 96 -8.12 9.89 -26.87
N GLN A 97 -6.80 9.86 -27.03
CA GLN A 97 -6.05 8.66 -27.45
C GLN A 97 -5.90 7.65 -26.30
N ILE A 98 -5.84 8.13 -25.05
CA ILE A 98 -5.89 7.32 -23.82
C ILE A 98 -7.33 6.85 -23.51
N ALA A 99 -8.33 7.68 -23.79
CA ALA A 99 -9.75 7.35 -23.56
C ALA A 99 -10.40 6.55 -24.71
N GLY A 100 -9.83 6.58 -25.90
CA GLY A 100 -10.40 6.00 -27.13
C GLY A 100 -9.98 4.57 -27.45
N GLN A 101 -9.06 3.98 -26.68
CA GLN A 101 -8.78 2.56 -26.76
C GLN A 101 -9.44 1.86 -25.56
N PRO A 102 -10.66 1.31 -25.71
CA PRO A 102 -11.12 0.33 -24.75
C PRO A 102 -10.05 -0.77 -24.69
N PRO A 103 -9.72 -1.31 -23.51
CA PRO A 103 -8.88 -2.49 -23.43
C PRO A 103 -9.49 -3.51 -24.39
N ARG A 104 -8.68 -4.08 -25.29
CA ARG A 104 -9.13 -5.15 -26.18
C ARG A 104 -9.65 -6.25 -25.27
N GLY A 105 -10.97 -6.33 -25.18
CA GLY A 105 -11.66 -7.23 -24.27
C GLY A 105 -11.37 -8.65 -24.70
N VAL A 106 -10.50 -9.32 -23.96
CA VAL A 106 -10.74 -10.73 -23.67
C VAL A 106 -12.04 -10.71 -22.86
N GLY A 107 -13.12 -11.23 -23.44
CA GLY A 107 -14.42 -11.32 -22.79
C GLY A 107 -14.36 -12.26 -21.61
N GLN A 108 -13.81 -11.80 -20.49
CA GLN A 108 -13.91 -12.45 -19.19
C GLN A 108 -15.05 -11.76 -18.46
N THR A 109 -16.10 -12.53 -18.18
CA THR A 109 -17.15 -12.20 -17.22
C THR A 109 -16.49 -11.82 -15.90
N ARG A 110 -16.48 -10.52 -15.58
CA ARG A 110 -16.07 -10.05 -14.25
C ARG A 110 -17.11 -10.51 -13.24
N SER A 111 -16.64 -11.03 -12.11
CA SER A 111 -17.51 -11.42 -11.01
C SER A 111 -18.32 -10.24 -10.50
N ALA A 112 -19.53 -10.48 -10.00
CA ALA A 112 -20.47 -9.43 -9.59
C ALA A 112 -19.89 -8.45 -8.53
N TRP A 113 -18.90 -8.91 -7.76
CA TRP A 113 -18.21 -8.14 -6.71
C TRP A 113 -17.09 -7.22 -7.24
N ASP A 114 -16.63 -7.38 -8.49
CA ASP A 114 -15.56 -6.55 -9.09
C ASP A 114 -16.11 -5.21 -9.58
N GLN A 115 -16.46 -4.34 -8.62
CA GLN A 115 -17.02 -3.00 -8.85
C GLN A 115 -16.24 -1.91 -8.08
N PRO A 116 -16.34 -0.63 -8.52
CA PRO A 116 -15.78 0.50 -7.78
C PRO A 116 -16.33 0.58 -6.36
N ALA A 117 -15.46 0.93 -5.40
CA ALA A 117 -15.84 1.04 -4.00
C ALA A 117 -16.95 2.09 -3.78
N ARG A 118 -17.95 1.74 -2.96
CA ARG A 118 -18.94 2.67 -2.41
C ARG A 118 -18.90 2.54 -0.89
N PHE A 119 -19.02 3.66 -0.17
CA PHE A 119 -19.03 3.67 1.30
C PHE A 119 -20.48 3.78 1.79
N PRO A 120 -21.18 2.68 2.10
CA PRO A 120 -22.53 2.76 2.63
C PRO A 120 -22.47 3.14 4.12
N VAL A 121 -23.08 4.27 4.48
CA VAL A 121 -23.35 4.58 5.89
C VAL A 121 -24.86 4.49 6.08
N ASP A 122 -25.36 3.32 6.49
CA ASP A 122 -26.75 3.21 6.92
C ASP A 122 -26.82 3.29 8.44
N ARG A 123 -27.50 4.33 8.95
CA ARG A 123 -27.75 4.54 10.38
C ARG A 123 -29.12 4.02 10.82
N ARG A 124 -29.85 3.33 9.93
CA ARG A 124 -31.17 2.77 10.23
C ARG A 124 -30.99 1.41 10.92
N GLY A 125 -31.05 1.40 12.24
CA GLY A 125 -30.95 0.18 13.03
C GLY A 125 -30.99 0.42 14.54
N PRO A 126 -31.11 -0.66 15.34
CA PRO A 126 -31.00 -0.57 16.79
C PRO A 126 -29.64 -0.01 17.21
N GLN A 127 -29.60 0.61 18.39
CA GLN A 127 -28.38 1.22 18.88
C GLN A 127 -27.27 0.17 19.07
N PRO A 128 -26.08 0.38 18.49
CA PRO A 128 -25.00 -0.59 18.59
C PRO A 128 -24.42 -0.70 20.00
N VAL A 129 -23.94 -1.88 20.36
CA VAL A 129 -23.44 -2.22 21.70
C VAL A 129 -21.94 -2.50 21.69
N CYS A 130 -21.28 -2.33 22.84
CA CYS A 130 -19.87 -2.67 23.02
C CYS A 130 -19.71 -4.18 23.22
N THR A 131 -18.83 -4.84 22.47
CA THR A 131 -18.57 -6.28 22.60
C THR A 131 -17.88 -6.66 23.91
N THR A 132 -17.27 -5.70 24.62
CA THR A 132 -16.56 -5.96 25.88
C THR A 132 -17.49 -5.89 27.10
N CYS A 133 -18.38 -4.90 27.17
CA CYS A 133 -19.24 -4.68 28.34
C CYS A 133 -20.75 -4.85 28.06
N GLY A 134 -21.15 -5.06 26.80
CA GLY A 134 -22.55 -5.23 26.38
C GLY A 134 -23.39 -3.94 26.42
N GLN A 135 -22.82 -2.81 26.83
CA GLN A 135 -23.56 -1.56 26.98
C GLN A 135 -23.79 -0.86 25.62
N PRO A 136 -24.93 -0.18 25.42
CA PRO A 136 -25.15 0.67 24.26
C PRO A 136 -24.10 1.77 24.15
N VAL A 137 -23.55 1.96 22.96
CA VAL A 137 -22.58 3.03 22.69
C VAL A 137 -23.35 4.28 22.24
N GLN A 138 -23.54 5.23 23.16
CA GLN A 138 -24.17 6.54 22.88
C GLN A 138 -23.17 7.55 22.31
N HIS A 139 -22.00 7.65 22.95
CA HIS A 139 -20.87 8.44 22.49
C HIS A 139 -19.70 7.51 22.22
N LYS A 140 -19.22 7.47 20.98
CA LYS A 140 -18.10 6.62 20.57
C LYS A 140 -16.79 7.15 21.18
N PRO A 141 -16.14 6.43 22.11
CA PRO A 141 -14.80 6.79 22.58
C PRO A 141 -13.75 6.49 21.51
N ASP A 142 -12.64 7.22 21.51
CA ASP A 142 -11.58 7.09 20.50
C ASP A 142 -10.93 5.70 20.42
N HIS A 143 -10.94 4.94 21.52
CA HIS A 143 -10.36 3.61 21.58
C HIS A 143 -11.28 2.53 20.98
N LEU A 144 -12.54 2.84 20.65
CA LEU A 144 -13.48 1.92 20.01
C LEU A 144 -13.59 2.14 18.50
N THR A 145 -13.91 1.07 17.78
CA THR A 145 -14.25 1.11 16.35
C THR A 145 -15.42 0.18 16.06
N GLN A 146 -16.12 0.46 14.96
CA GLN A 146 -17.31 -0.30 14.59
C GLN A 146 -16.90 -1.62 13.95
N LEU A 147 -17.41 -2.74 14.48
CA LEU A 147 -17.18 -4.07 13.93
C LEU A 147 -18.17 -4.41 12.84
N ASP A 148 -19.44 -4.17 13.08
CA ASP A 148 -20.56 -4.41 12.17
C ASP A 148 -21.66 -3.37 12.41
N ALA A 149 -22.83 -3.53 11.79
CA ALA A 149 -23.95 -2.60 11.97
C ALA A 149 -24.40 -2.43 13.44
N THR A 150 -24.14 -3.43 14.30
CA THR A 150 -24.67 -3.55 15.66
C THR A 150 -23.62 -3.56 16.76
N HIS A 151 -22.32 -3.70 16.44
CA HIS A 151 -21.27 -3.85 17.44
C HIS A 151 -20.11 -2.85 17.31
N PHE A 152 -19.61 -2.40 18.47
CA PHE A 152 -18.33 -1.71 18.62
C PHE A 152 -17.35 -2.55 19.43
N ALA A 153 -16.06 -2.49 19.08
CA ALA A 153 -15.00 -3.16 19.81
C ALA A 153 -13.74 -2.29 19.96
N PRO A 154 -12.86 -2.61 20.92
CA PRO A 154 -11.56 -1.97 21.03
C PRO A 154 -10.74 -2.07 19.74
N LYS A 155 -9.99 -1.02 19.40
CA LYS A 155 -9.17 -0.99 18.18
C LYS A 155 -8.01 -2.00 18.16
N ASN A 156 -7.63 -2.56 19.30
CA ASN A 156 -6.47 -3.45 19.43
C ASN A 156 -6.83 -4.95 19.36
N ILE A 157 -8.09 -5.32 19.10
CA ILE A 157 -8.46 -6.73 18.96
C ILE A 157 -7.93 -7.32 17.63
N PRO A 158 -7.67 -8.65 17.57
CA PRO A 158 -7.14 -9.30 16.37
C PRO A 158 -7.94 -9.02 15.09
N ARG A 159 -9.27 -8.99 15.17
CA ARG A 159 -10.16 -8.69 14.04
C ARG A 159 -9.91 -7.30 13.42
N ILE A 160 -9.57 -6.29 14.22
CA ILE A 160 -9.25 -4.94 13.72
C ILE A 160 -7.83 -4.86 13.17
N ARG A 161 -6.88 -5.59 13.79
CA ARG A 161 -5.53 -5.75 13.24
C ARG A 161 -5.57 -6.36 11.84
N PHE A 162 -6.36 -7.43 11.67
CA PHE A 162 -6.60 -8.05 10.37
C PHE A 162 -7.12 -7.04 9.33
N ARG A 163 -8.12 -6.21 9.67
CA ARG A 163 -8.62 -5.16 8.75
C ARG A 163 -7.53 -4.17 8.35
N GLY A 164 -6.73 -3.70 9.31
CA GLY A 164 -5.60 -2.81 9.00
C GLY A 164 -4.53 -3.47 8.13
N LYS A 165 -4.32 -4.79 8.29
CA LYS A 165 -3.45 -5.55 7.40
C LYS A 165 -4.03 -5.65 5.99
N MET A 166 -5.33 -5.87 5.85
CA MET A 166 -6.02 -5.87 4.55
C MET A 166 -5.92 -4.53 3.82
N ASP A 167 -6.02 -3.41 4.55
CA ASP A 167 -5.77 -2.07 3.99
C ASP A 167 -4.34 -1.97 3.42
N SER A 168 -3.35 -2.50 4.16
CA SER A 168 -1.96 -2.54 3.71
C SER A 168 -1.77 -3.42 2.47
N VAL A 169 -2.41 -4.60 2.43
CA VAL A 169 -2.40 -5.50 1.27
C VAL A 169 -2.99 -4.79 0.05
N GLN A 170 -4.17 -4.18 0.20
CA GLN A 170 -4.85 -3.48 -0.89
C GLN A 170 -4.01 -2.31 -1.40
N GLY A 171 -3.44 -1.50 -0.50
CA GLY A 171 -2.57 -0.37 -0.85
C GLY A 171 -1.33 -0.83 -1.61
N LEU A 172 -0.63 -1.86 -1.11
CA LEU A 172 0.52 -2.43 -1.80
C LEU A 172 0.14 -2.98 -3.17
N MET A 173 -0.99 -3.69 -3.28
CA MET A 173 -1.47 -4.23 -4.55
C MET A 173 -1.74 -3.14 -5.59
N GLN A 174 -2.32 -2.01 -5.17
CA GLN A 174 -2.52 -0.84 -6.03
C GLN A 174 -1.20 -0.17 -6.44
N LEU A 175 -0.20 -0.11 -5.54
CA LEU A 175 1.14 0.38 -5.87
C LEU A 175 1.83 -0.51 -6.91
N VAL A 176 1.74 -1.84 -6.76
CA VAL A 176 2.28 -2.79 -7.75
C VAL A 176 1.54 -2.65 -9.08
N ALA A 177 0.22 -2.45 -9.08
CA ALA A 177 -0.55 -2.20 -10.30
C ALA A 177 -0.12 -0.89 -10.98
N ALA A 178 0.12 0.18 -10.22
CA ALA A 178 0.64 1.44 -10.74
C ALA A 178 2.03 1.28 -11.36
N ARG A 179 2.91 0.51 -10.71
CA ARG A 179 4.25 0.18 -11.23
C ARG A 179 4.16 -0.64 -12.53
N ALA A 180 3.26 -1.62 -12.59
CA ALA A 180 2.99 -2.40 -13.80
C ALA A 180 2.54 -1.49 -14.96
N ARG A 181 1.64 -0.52 -14.73
CA ARG A 181 1.26 0.48 -15.75
C ARG A 181 2.45 1.32 -16.21
N ALA A 182 3.30 1.76 -15.30
CA ALA A 182 4.50 2.55 -15.64
C ALA A 182 5.49 1.78 -16.54
N TRP A 183 5.46 0.44 -16.51
CA TRP A 183 6.24 -0.43 -17.39
C TRP A 183 5.46 -0.98 -18.59
N ASN A 184 4.29 -0.42 -18.90
CA ASN A 184 3.42 -0.88 -19.99
C ASN A 184 2.93 -2.34 -19.85
N LEU A 185 2.88 -2.87 -18.63
CA LEU A 185 2.34 -4.20 -18.29
C LEU A 185 0.82 -4.11 -18.04
N GLY A 186 0.06 -3.69 -19.05
CA GLY A 186 -1.36 -3.35 -18.92
C GLY A 186 -2.25 -4.49 -18.43
N GLU A 187 -2.04 -5.72 -18.92
CA GLU A 187 -2.81 -6.89 -18.51
C GLU A 187 -2.51 -7.29 -17.06
N LEU A 188 -1.24 -7.24 -16.64
CA LEU A 188 -0.86 -7.46 -15.25
C LEU A 188 -1.52 -6.43 -14.32
N ALA A 189 -1.48 -5.15 -14.70
CA ALA A 189 -2.12 -4.10 -13.93
C ALA A 189 -3.63 -4.33 -13.79
N HIS A 190 -4.30 -4.77 -14.86
CA HIS A 190 -5.72 -5.10 -14.83
C HIS A 190 -6.04 -6.24 -13.86
N HIS A 191 -5.25 -7.32 -13.88
CA HIS A 191 -5.44 -8.42 -12.93
C HIS A 191 -5.20 -7.99 -11.49
N LEU A 192 -4.18 -7.15 -11.24
CA LEU A 192 -3.93 -6.59 -9.91
C LEU A 192 -5.08 -5.69 -9.44
N ASP A 193 -5.73 -4.93 -10.33
CA ASP A 193 -6.92 -4.14 -9.99
C ASP A 193 -8.09 -5.04 -9.55
N THR A 194 -8.33 -6.14 -10.27
CA THR A 194 -9.35 -7.14 -9.89
C THR A 194 -9.02 -7.79 -8.54
N LEU A 195 -7.75 -8.12 -8.27
CA LEU A 195 -7.35 -8.65 -6.96
C LEU A 195 -7.49 -7.60 -5.85
N ALA A 196 -7.24 -6.32 -6.14
CA ALA A 196 -7.48 -5.24 -5.18
C ALA A 196 -8.98 -5.04 -4.90
N ALA A 197 -9.85 -5.27 -5.89
CA ALA A 197 -11.29 -5.35 -5.68
C ALA A 197 -11.69 -6.53 -4.80
N TYR A 198 -11.05 -7.69 -4.99
CA TYR A 198 -11.29 -8.86 -4.16
C TYR A 198 -10.89 -8.63 -2.69
N CYS A 199 -9.80 -7.91 -2.44
CA CYS A 199 -9.42 -7.51 -1.07
C CYS A 199 -10.54 -6.72 -0.37
N ARG A 200 -11.21 -5.80 -1.08
CA ARG A 200 -12.36 -5.07 -0.56
C ARG A 200 -13.57 -5.97 -0.31
N GLU A 201 -13.82 -6.93 -1.20
CA GLU A 201 -14.92 -7.90 -1.02
C GLU A 201 -14.69 -8.78 0.22
N ILE A 202 -13.46 -9.23 0.48
CA ILE A 202 -13.12 -9.98 1.70
C ILE A 202 -13.52 -9.16 2.95
N VAL A 203 -13.10 -7.89 3.02
CA VAL A 203 -13.43 -7.02 4.16
C VAL A 203 -14.93 -6.70 4.21
N SER A 204 -15.60 -6.55 3.07
CA SER A 204 -17.05 -6.32 3.01
C SER A 204 -17.85 -7.52 3.51
N ALA A 205 -17.48 -8.72 3.08
CA ALA A 205 -18.09 -9.98 3.50
C ALA A 205 -17.83 -10.25 4.99
N GLU A 206 -16.63 -9.92 5.47
CA GLU A 206 -16.27 -9.98 6.88
C GLU A 206 -17.10 -8.99 7.72
N TYR A 207 -17.25 -7.74 7.29
CA TYR A 207 -18.06 -6.72 7.98
C TYR A 207 -19.56 -7.07 8.00
N SER A 208 -20.06 -7.63 6.91
CA SER A 208 -21.49 -7.92 6.70
C SER A 208 -21.90 -9.33 7.16
N ASP A 209 -20.96 -10.09 7.72
CA ASP A 209 -21.12 -11.51 8.06
C ASP A 209 -21.70 -12.38 6.92
N ARG A 210 -21.20 -12.14 5.70
CA ARG A 210 -21.50 -12.94 4.51
C ARG A 210 -20.33 -13.86 4.18
N GLU A 211 -20.61 -14.96 3.49
CA GLU A 211 -19.55 -15.79 2.91
C GLU A 211 -18.79 -15.01 1.82
N VAL A 212 -17.47 -15.14 1.82
CA VAL A 212 -16.62 -14.57 0.76
C VAL A 212 -16.89 -15.33 -0.55
N PRO A 213 -17.26 -14.66 -1.66
CA PRO A 213 -17.47 -15.31 -2.95
C PRO A 213 -16.15 -15.88 -3.49
N PRO A 214 -16.18 -16.96 -4.29
CA PRO A 214 -14.97 -17.59 -4.80
C PRO A 214 -14.17 -16.65 -5.71
N LEU A 215 -12.85 -16.76 -5.63
CA LEU A 215 -11.93 -15.97 -6.46
C LEU A 215 -11.92 -16.48 -7.91
N VAL A 216 -12.01 -15.54 -8.85
CA VAL A 216 -11.72 -15.76 -10.27
C VAL A 216 -10.74 -14.70 -10.74
N VAL A 217 -9.62 -15.11 -11.35
CA VAL A 217 -8.60 -14.20 -11.88
C VAL A 217 -7.92 -14.80 -13.09
N ALA A 218 -7.64 -13.98 -14.11
CA ALA A 218 -7.00 -14.41 -15.36
C ALA A 218 -7.70 -15.63 -16.00
N GLY A 219 -9.03 -15.71 -15.87
CA GLY A 219 -9.84 -16.81 -16.40
C GLY A 219 -9.81 -18.11 -15.60
N LEU A 220 -9.13 -18.15 -14.45
CA LEU A 220 -9.09 -19.33 -13.58
C LEU A 220 -9.98 -19.15 -12.35
N ASP A 221 -10.75 -20.19 -12.03
CA ASP A 221 -11.38 -20.35 -10.72
C ASP A 221 -10.38 -20.86 -9.67
N GLU A 222 -10.82 -21.00 -8.42
CA GLU A 222 -9.96 -21.42 -7.31
C GLU A 222 -9.28 -22.79 -7.52
N ALA A 223 -9.97 -23.73 -8.15
CA ALA A 223 -9.49 -25.09 -8.36
C ALA A 223 -8.41 -25.10 -9.45
N ALA A 224 -8.69 -24.46 -10.59
CA ALA A 224 -7.75 -24.32 -11.68
C ALA A 224 -6.53 -23.48 -11.28
N LEU A 225 -6.74 -22.43 -10.47
CA LEU A 225 -5.65 -21.61 -9.91
C LEU A 225 -4.73 -22.44 -9.01
N ARG A 226 -5.32 -23.30 -8.15
CA ARG A 226 -4.53 -24.22 -7.31
C ARG A 226 -3.70 -25.15 -8.18
N GLU A 227 -4.32 -25.78 -9.16
CA GLU A 227 -3.65 -26.73 -10.03
C GLU A 227 -2.48 -26.07 -10.77
N ALA A 228 -2.71 -24.92 -11.38
CA ALA A 228 -1.70 -24.19 -12.14
C ALA A 228 -0.52 -23.71 -11.28
N THR A 229 -0.74 -23.40 -10.01
CA THR A 229 0.30 -22.93 -9.08
C THR A 229 1.05 -24.06 -8.39
N HIS A 230 0.44 -25.24 -8.22
CA HIS A 230 1.10 -26.46 -7.73
C HIS A 230 1.90 -27.18 -8.83
N HIS A 231 1.45 -27.10 -10.08
CA HIS A 231 2.07 -27.76 -11.22
C HIS A 231 2.39 -26.79 -12.38
N PRO A 232 3.20 -25.72 -12.14
CA PRO A 232 3.46 -24.69 -13.14
C PRO A 232 4.15 -25.22 -14.39
N GLN A 233 4.96 -26.28 -14.27
CA GLN A 233 5.62 -26.90 -15.42
C GLN A 233 4.61 -27.49 -16.40
N GLN A 234 3.54 -28.11 -15.89
CA GLN A 234 2.48 -28.71 -16.71
C GLN A 234 1.54 -27.63 -17.27
N ALA A 235 1.20 -26.63 -16.44
CA ALA A 235 0.24 -25.59 -16.81
C ALA A 235 0.82 -24.51 -17.74
N LEU A 236 2.10 -24.15 -17.56
CA LEU A 236 2.73 -22.98 -18.18
C LEU A 236 4.07 -23.28 -18.88
N GLY A 237 4.62 -24.48 -18.72
CA GLY A 237 5.91 -24.86 -19.31
C GLY A 237 7.13 -24.30 -18.59
N ILE A 238 6.97 -23.72 -17.40
CA ILE A 238 8.04 -23.13 -16.60
C ILE A 238 8.14 -23.81 -15.22
N PRO A 239 9.33 -23.89 -14.61
CA PRO A 239 9.48 -24.41 -13.26
C PRO A 239 8.85 -23.46 -12.22
N HIS A 240 8.84 -23.88 -10.96
CA HIS A 240 8.52 -22.97 -9.86
C HIS A 240 9.48 -21.77 -9.85
N LEU A 241 8.89 -20.60 -9.63
CA LEU A 241 9.61 -19.34 -9.63
C LEU A 241 10.29 -19.08 -8.27
N THR A 242 11.58 -18.76 -8.33
CA THR A 242 12.37 -18.20 -7.23
C THR A 242 13.02 -16.91 -7.73
N PRO A 243 12.50 -15.72 -7.37
CA PRO A 243 13.02 -14.46 -7.91
C PRO A 243 14.52 -14.30 -7.59
N GLY A 244 15.33 -14.08 -8.61
CA GLY A 244 16.74 -13.77 -8.53
C GLY A 244 17.04 -12.27 -8.70
N PRO A 245 18.28 -11.83 -8.43
CA PRO A 245 18.65 -10.41 -8.49
C PRO A 245 18.62 -9.81 -9.90
N GLY A 246 18.70 -10.64 -10.95
CA GLY A 246 18.64 -10.20 -12.35
C GLY A 246 17.22 -10.16 -12.94
N ASP A 247 16.22 -10.60 -12.18
CA ASP A 247 14.84 -10.62 -12.65
C ASP A 247 14.27 -9.21 -12.76
N HIS A 248 13.27 -9.05 -13.61
CA HIS A 248 12.55 -7.80 -13.73
C HIS A 248 11.94 -7.40 -12.38
N GLU A 249 12.09 -6.13 -11.99
CA GLU A 249 11.69 -5.61 -10.68
C GLU A 249 10.22 -5.92 -10.32
N ILE A 250 9.33 -6.06 -11.31
CA ILE A 250 7.94 -6.47 -11.06
C ILE A 250 7.81 -7.83 -10.36
N LEU A 251 8.72 -8.78 -10.62
CA LEU A 251 8.72 -10.09 -9.98
C LEU A 251 9.07 -9.99 -8.49
N HIS A 252 9.96 -9.06 -8.12
CA HIS A 252 10.27 -8.78 -6.72
C HIS A 252 9.07 -8.15 -6.02
N TRP A 253 8.39 -7.20 -6.66
CA TRP A 253 7.17 -6.60 -6.13
C TRP A 253 6.03 -7.60 -5.96
N LEU A 254 5.83 -8.49 -6.93
CA LEU A 254 4.82 -9.56 -6.83
C LEU A 254 5.16 -10.55 -5.72
N ASN A 255 6.44 -10.91 -5.54
CA ASN A 255 6.84 -11.77 -4.44
C ASN A 255 6.65 -11.10 -3.07
N TYR A 256 6.98 -9.82 -2.95
CA TYR A 256 6.75 -9.06 -1.73
C TYR A 256 5.25 -8.97 -1.41
N LEU A 257 4.43 -8.61 -2.40
CA LEU A 257 2.97 -8.60 -2.26
C LEU A 257 2.43 -9.96 -1.81
N ARG A 258 2.91 -11.06 -2.40
CA ARG A 258 2.53 -12.42 -1.99
C ARG A 258 2.88 -12.71 -0.52
N ALA A 259 4.04 -12.27 -0.06
CA ALA A 259 4.45 -12.41 1.33
C ALA A 259 3.52 -11.62 2.28
N VAL A 260 3.20 -10.37 1.94
CA VAL A 260 2.28 -9.53 2.73
C VAL A 260 0.87 -10.12 2.78
N VAL A 261 0.39 -10.76 1.70
CA VAL A 261 -0.89 -11.49 1.70
C VAL A 261 -0.84 -12.69 2.65
N ARG A 262 0.28 -13.43 2.70
CA ARG A 262 0.45 -14.55 3.65
C ARG A 262 0.55 -14.08 5.10
N GLU A 263 1.14 -12.92 5.34
CA GLU A 263 1.08 -12.31 6.68
C GLU A 263 -0.36 -11.95 7.06
N ALA A 264 -1.17 -11.47 6.11
CA ALA A 264 -2.60 -11.24 6.34
C ALA A 264 -3.39 -12.52 6.61
N GLU A 265 -3.00 -13.65 6.00
CA GLU A 265 -3.55 -14.98 6.32
C GLU A 265 -3.29 -15.37 7.79
N LEU A 266 -2.10 -15.03 8.33
CA LEU A 266 -1.79 -15.26 9.75
C LEU A 266 -2.63 -14.34 10.66
N ASP A 267 -2.75 -13.05 10.34
CA ASP A 267 -3.61 -12.13 11.08
C ASP A 267 -5.09 -12.59 11.07
N ALA A 268 -5.54 -13.21 9.96
CA ALA A 268 -6.87 -13.80 9.87
C ALA A 268 -7.02 -15.05 10.76
N LEU A 269 -5.98 -15.89 10.85
CA LEU A 269 -5.98 -17.03 11.77
C LEU A 269 -6.04 -16.57 13.22
N ASP A 270 -5.29 -15.52 13.60
CA ASP A 270 -5.37 -14.93 14.93
C ASP A 270 -6.77 -14.35 15.25
N ALA A 271 -7.44 -13.80 14.23
CA ALA A 271 -8.77 -13.21 14.38
C ALA A 271 -9.91 -14.24 14.40
N PHE A 272 -9.82 -15.30 13.60
CA PHE A 272 -10.94 -16.19 13.31
C PHE A 272 -10.67 -17.66 13.66
N ALA A 273 -9.45 -18.03 14.02
CA ALA A 273 -9.11 -19.36 14.51
C ALA A 273 -8.29 -19.29 15.83
N PRO A 274 -8.71 -18.51 16.84
CA PRO A 274 -7.94 -18.38 18.07
C PRO A 274 -7.85 -19.73 18.80
N SER A 275 -6.63 -20.08 19.21
CA SER A 275 -6.37 -21.23 20.10
C SER A 275 -7.19 -21.12 21.40
N PRO A 276 -7.71 -22.23 21.95
CA PRO A 276 -7.47 -23.65 21.61
C PRO A 276 -8.40 -24.23 20.53
N PHE A 277 -9.28 -23.41 19.94
CA PHE A 277 -10.32 -23.91 19.05
C PHE A 277 -9.71 -24.40 17.73
N HIS A 278 -9.98 -25.67 17.37
CA HIS A 278 -9.47 -26.28 16.13
C HIS A 278 -10.26 -25.88 14.88
N HIS A 279 -11.43 -25.27 15.05
CA HIS A 279 -12.32 -24.89 13.95
C HIS A 279 -12.38 -23.36 13.84
N PRO A 280 -11.93 -22.80 12.69
CA PRO A 280 -12.09 -21.38 12.44
C PRO A 280 -13.57 -20.98 12.41
N THR A 281 -13.90 -19.80 12.94
CA THR A 281 -15.23 -19.18 12.84
C THR A 281 -15.52 -18.65 11.44
N ARG A 282 -14.45 -18.27 10.70
CA ARG A 282 -14.51 -17.79 9.31
C ARG A 282 -13.52 -18.53 8.41
N PRO A 283 -13.74 -19.83 8.15
CA PRO A 283 -12.85 -20.63 7.29
C PRO A 283 -12.85 -20.14 5.83
N ASP A 284 -13.91 -19.47 5.41
CA ASP A 284 -14.05 -18.82 4.10
C ASP A 284 -13.05 -17.67 3.90
N ILE A 285 -12.81 -16.83 4.91
CA ILE A 285 -11.82 -15.74 4.86
C ILE A 285 -10.40 -16.31 4.75
N ILE A 286 -10.08 -17.33 5.55
CA ILE A 286 -8.76 -17.99 5.52
C ILE A 286 -8.52 -18.60 4.13
N ARG A 287 -9.52 -19.32 3.59
CA ARG A 287 -9.49 -19.85 2.22
C ARG A 287 -9.27 -18.74 1.20
N ALA A 288 -10.00 -17.63 1.29
CA ALA A 288 -9.89 -16.51 0.36
C ALA A 288 -8.48 -15.89 0.33
N LEU A 289 -7.84 -15.70 1.48
CA LEU A 289 -6.46 -15.18 1.56
C LEU A 289 -5.43 -16.17 1.00
N ASN A 290 -5.62 -17.45 1.30
CA ASN A 290 -4.80 -18.52 0.75
C ASN A 290 -4.87 -18.54 -0.79
N ARG A 291 -6.08 -18.42 -1.36
CA ARG A 291 -6.30 -18.29 -2.81
C ARG A 291 -5.76 -16.98 -3.38
N LEU A 292 -5.89 -15.87 -2.66
CA LEU A 292 -5.34 -14.57 -3.06
C LEU A 292 -3.81 -14.63 -3.17
N SER A 293 -3.12 -15.29 -2.22
CA SER A 293 -1.67 -15.46 -2.30
C SER A 293 -1.26 -16.33 -3.50
N SER A 294 -2.07 -17.35 -3.84
CA SER A 294 -1.89 -18.17 -5.04
C SER A 294 -2.12 -17.37 -6.31
N ALA A 295 -3.10 -16.47 -6.32
CA ALA A 295 -3.36 -15.57 -7.45
C ALA A 295 -2.19 -14.64 -7.74
N VAL A 296 -1.61 -14.01 -6.70
CA VAL A 296 -0.41 -13.16 -6.87
C VAL A 296 0.75 -13.99 -7.42
N TYR A 297 0.95 -15.21 -6.93
CA TYR A 297 1.98 -16.12 -7.45
C TYR A 297 1.72 -16.51 -8.91
N TYR A 298 0.47 -16.79 -9.27
CA TYR A 298 0.08 -17.11 -10.64
C TYR A 298 0.36 -15.96 -11.60
N LEU A 299 0.11 -14.72 -11.20
CA LEU A 299 0.49 -13.54 -12.00
C LEU A 299 2.02 -13.44 -12.20
N ALA A 300 2.81 -13.78 -11.19
CA ALA A 300 4.27 -13.86 -11.34
C ALA A 300 4.70 -14.96 -12.33
N LEU A 301 4.06 -16.13 -12.28
CA LEU A 301 4.30 -17.22 -13.23
C LEU A 301 3.90 -16.83 -14.66
N LEU A 302 2.75 -16.18 -14.85
CA LEU A 302 2.31 -15.70 -16.16
C LEU A 302 3.27 -14.66 -16.72
N PHE A 303 3.79 -13.75 -15.88
CA PHE A 303 4.80 -12.79 -16.28
C PHE A 303 6.09 -13.49 -16.72
N GLN A 304 6.60 -14.44 -15.92
CA GLN A 304 7.81 -15.21 -16.24
C GLN A 304 7.65 -16.02 -17.53
N ALA A 305 6.46 -16.57 -17.79
CA ALA A 305 6.15 -17.29 -19.01
C ALA A 305 5.96 -16.38 -20.23
N GLY A 306 6.15 -15.06 -20.09
CA GLY A 306 6.00 -14.08 -21.17
C GLY A 306 4.53 -13.82 -21.57
N LYS A 307 3.55 -14.26 -20.76
CA LYS A 307 2.13 -14.20 -21.09
C LYS A 307 1.44 -12.87 -20.72
N LEU A 308 2.09 -12.00 -19.94
CA LEU A 308 1.56 -10.70 -19.52
C LEU A 308 2.30 -9.50 -20.15
N GLY A 309 2.97 -9.73 -21.28
CA GLY A 309 3.62 -8.68 -22.05
C GLY A 309 4.93 -8.18 -21.45
N TRP A 310 5.97 -9.01 -21.45
CA TRP A 310 7.36 -8.55 -21.39
C TRP A 310 8.17 -9.48 -22.28
N ARG A 311 8.65 -8.97 -23.42
CA ARG A 311 9.65 -9.68 -24.21
C ARG A 311 11.00 -9.29 -23.65
N ILE A 312 11.69 -10.25 -23.05
CA ILE A 312 13.11 -10.11 -22.72
C ILE A 312 13.83 -9.81 -24.05
N PRO A 313 14.57 -8.69 -24.18
CA PRO A 313 15.42 -8.46 -25.34
C PRO A 313 16.53 -9.51 -25.43
#